data_AF-A0A7Z9JQ12-F1
#
_entry.id   AF-A0A7Z9JQ12-F1
#
_cell.length_a   1.000
_cell.length_b   1.000
_cell.length_c   1.000
_cell.angle_alpha   90.00
_cell.angle_beta   90.00
_cell.angle_gamma   90.00
#
_symmetry.space_group_name_H-M   'P 1'
#
loop_
_entity.id
_entity.type
_entity.pdbx_description
1 polymer ?
#
loop_
_entity_poly.entity_id
_entity_poly.type
_entity_poly.pdbx_seq_one_letter_code
_entity_poly.pdbx_strand_id
1 'polypeptide(L)'
;MDANSHPMKKHPRPALMEARTQSKFMCARSTHVQNTDSQRVLSRASRGVSSLVVITLSAGCALLGGTSGGIDRDAADAILDAPPLDQVHFGVLAVELRTGHILYSRNAHQKFVPASNQKILVTATAISLLGPNYRYGTEVWATGSVMGSLLDGDLVILASG
;
A
#
# COMPACT_ATOMS: atom_id res chain seq x y z
N MET A 1 -54.83 5.29 39.69
CA MET A 1 -53.84 4.26 39.30
C MET A 1 -52.58 5.01 39.03
N ASP A 2 -51.76 5.15 40.06
CA ASP A 2 -50.64 6.08 40.06
C ASP A 2 -49.37 5.24 40.12
N ALA A 3 -48.42 5.46 39.20
CA ALA A 3 -47.03 5.78 39.54
C ALA A 3 -46.09 5.69 38.33
N ASN A 4 -45.39 6.80 38.12
CA ASN A 4 -43.98 6.92 37.73
C ASN A 4 -43.53 6.51 36.32
N SER A 5 -43.77 7.41 35.38
CA SER A 5 -42.85 7.71 34.28
C SER A 5 -41.63 8.51 34.81
N HIS A 6 -40.48 7.86 34.99
CA HIS A 6 -39.21 8.55 35.26
C HIS A 6 -38.47 8.89 33.95
N PRO A 7 -38.11 10.16 33.69
CA PRO A 7 -37.34 10.52 32.50
C PRO A 7 -35.85 10.26 32.71
N MET A 8 -35.27 9.38 31.89
CA MET A 8 -33.82 9.14 31.77
C MET A 8 -33.10 10.40 31.26
N LYS A 9 -32.22 10.99 32.09
CA LYS A 9 -31.33 12.09 31.68
C LYS A 9 -30.16 11.55 30.85
N LYS A 10 -30.00 12.03 29.62
CA LYS A 10 -28.82 11.79 28.78
C LYS A 10 -27.66 12.69 29.25
N HIS A 11 -26.53 12.09 29.64
CA HIS A 11 -25.28 12.82 29.89
C HIS A 11 -24.49 13.03 28.58
N PRO A 12 -23.93 14.24 28.34
CA PRO A 12 -23.12 14.51 27.16
C PRO A 12 -21.71 13.91 27.28
N ARG A 13 -21.16 13.45 26.14
CA ARG A 13 -19.82 12.85 26.02
C ARG A 13 -18.75 13.95 25.83
N PRO A 14 -17.58 13.87 26.48
CA PRO A 14 -16.48 14.79 26.22
C PRO A 14 -15.76 14.50 24.88
N ALA A 15 -15.34 15.57 24.20
CA ALA A 15 -14.60 15.55 22.93
C ALA A 15 -13.13 15.12 23.12
N LEU A 16 -12.63 14.29 22.20
CA LEU A 16 -11.24 13.82 22.16
C LEU A 16 -10.30 14.88 21.54
N MET A 17 -9.16 15.09 22.18
CA MET A 17 -8.03 15.88 21.68
C MET A 17 -7.09 14.97 20.89
N GLU A 18 -6.89 15.25 19.59
CA GLU A 18 -5.96 14.52 18.74
C GLU A 18 -4.50 14.96 19.00
N ALA A 19 -3.64 14.00 19.35
CA ALA A 19 -2.19 14.18 19.32
C ALA A 19 -1.63 13.55 18.03
N ARG A 20 -1.13 14.40 17.13
CA ARG A 20 -0.44 14.00 15.89
C ARG A 20 0.98 13.53 16.18
N THR A 21 1.30 12.31 15.76
CA THR A 21 2.66 11.77 15.69
C THR A 21 3.23 12.02 14.29
N GLN A 22 4.39 12.67 14.16
CA GLN A 22 5.15 12.71 12.91
C GLN A 22 6.39 11.82 13.03
N SER A 23 6.44 10.74 12.23
CA SER A 23 7.63 9.91 12.05
C SER A 23 8.39 10.39 10.82
N LYS A 24 9.62 10.86 11.04
CA LYS A 24 10.53 11.38 10.02
C LYS A 24 11.44 10.24 9.55
N PHE A 25 11.11 9.60 8.43
CA PHE A 25 11.99 8.63 7.79
C PHE A 25 13.03 9.35 6.91
N MET A 26 14.29 9.26 7.34
CA MET A 26 15.48 9.77 6.66
C MET A 26 16.02 8.66 5.74
N CYS A 27 16.13 8.94 4.43
CA CYS A 27 16.67 8.02 3.44
C CYS A 27 18.18 8.26 3.30
N ALA A 28 19.00 7.25 3.63
CA ALA A 28 20.44 7.26 3.42
C ALA A 28 20.78 6.78 2.00
N ARG A 29 21.56 7.60 1.29
CA ARG A 29 21.93 7.46 -0.12
C ARG A 29 23.20 6.62 -0.24
N SER A 30 23.12 5.46 -0.88
CA SER A 30 24.30 4.63 -1.20
C SER A 30 25.00 5.16 -2.45
N THR A 31 26.29 5.43 -2.34
CA THR A 31 27.16 5.91 -3.42
C THR A 31 27.68 4.73 -4.23
N HIS A 32 27.33 4.69 -5.52
CA HIS A 32 27.88 3.74 -6.48
C HIS A 32 29.26 4.24 -6.96
N VAL A 33 30.32 3.49 -6.65
CA VAL A 33 31.68 3.70 -7.17
C VAL A 33 31.79 2.98 -8.52
N GLN A 34 32.07 3.69 -9.60
CA GLN A 34 32.44 3.10 -10.89
C GLN A 34 33.96 3.20 -11.05
N ASN A 35 34.62 2.05 -11.10
CA ASN A 35 36.04 1.92 -11.41
C ASN A 35 36.21 1.95 -12.94
N THR A 36 36.89 2.98 -13.43
CA THR A 36 37.28 3.13 -14.83
C THR A 36 38.58 2.39 -15.10
N ASP A 37 38.54 1.33 -15.90
CA ASP A 37 39.77 0.70 -16.41
C ASP A 37 39.99 1.01 -17.91
N SER A 38 40.85 2.00 -18.11
CA SER A 38 41.89 2.14 -19.12
C SER A 38 41.86 1.22 -20.35
N GLN A 39 41.31 1.73 -21.46
CA GLN A 39 41.69 1.27 -22.80
C GLN A 39 42.70 2.27 -23.40
N ARG A 40 43.99 1.96 -23.26
CA ARG A 40 45.07 2.39 -24.17
C ARG A 40 45.31 1.18 -25.08
N VAL A 41 45.40 1.29 -26.40
CA VAL A 41 46.59 1.74 -27.11
C VAL A 41 46.22 1.95 -28.59
N LEU A 42 46.75 3.05 -29.12
CA LEU A 42 46.71 3.50 -30.51
C LEU A 42 47.50 2.56 -31.44
N SER A 43 47.01 2.34 -32.66
CA SER A 43 47.88 2.08 -33.80
C SER A 43 47.38 2.79 -35.07
N ARG A 44 48.36 3.24 -35.84
CA ARG A 44 48.31 4.35 -36.81
C ARG A 44 48.04 3.89 -38.24
N ALA A 45 47.39 4.79 -38.98
CA ALA A 45 47.67 5.20 -40.36
C ALA A 45 47.33 4.26 -41.53
N SER A 46 46.45 4.74 -42.41
CA SER A 46 46.88 5.21 -43.74
C SER A 46 45.77 5.98 -44.49
N ARG A 47 46.13 7.19 -44.97
CA ARG A 47 45.81 7.84 -46.27
C ARG A 47 44.33 7.74 -46.74
N GLY A 48 43.48 8.76 -46.79
CA GLY A 48 43.68 10.16 -47.18
C GLY A 48 42.94 10.44 -48.50
N VAL A 49 41.69 10.90 -48.47
CA VAL A 49 40.97 11.72 -49.49
C VAL A 49 39.85 12.45 -48.74
N SER A 50 40.06 13.71 -48.36
CA SER A 50 39.61 14.92 -49.06
C SER A 50 38.10 15.20 -48.92
N SER A 51 37.82 16.13 -48.01
CA SER A 51 36.66 17.02 -47.88
C SER A 51 35.49 16.83 -48.85
N LEU A 52 34.40 16.24 -48.36
CA LEU A 52 33.04 16.76 -48.57
C LEU A 52 32.09 16.12 -47.55
N VAL A 53 31.09 16.88 -47.10
CA VAL A 53 30.02 16.47 -46.15
C VAL A 53 30.42 16.51 -44.67
N VAL A 54 30.89 17.69 -44.24
CA VAL A 54 30.51 18.21 -42.92
C VAL A 54 29.11 18.81 -43.08
N ILE A 55 28.24 18.63 -42.08
CA ILE A 55 26.83 19.05 -41.99
C ILE A 55 25.83 17.95 -42.40
N THR A 56 25.67 16.94 -41.54
CA THR A 56 24.37 16.52 -40.99
C THR A 56 24.60 15.37 -40.00
N LEU A 57 24.88 15.70 -38.73
CA LEU A 57 24.37 14.88 -37.64
C LEU A 57 23.84 15.86 -36.59
N SER A 58 22.62 16.28 -36.89
CA SER A 58 21.68 16.93 -36.00
C SER A 58 21.86 16.44 -34.56
N ALA A 59 22.16 17.38 -33.67
CA ALA A 59 21.62 17.43 -32.32
C ALA A 59 21.21 16.07 -31.73
N GLY A 60 22.18 15.21 -31.44
CA GLY A 60 22.04 14.14 -30.45
C GLY A 60 22.00 14.73 -29.04
N CYS A 61 21.30 15.84 -28.86
CA CYS A 61 21.01 16.39 -27.54
C CYS A 61 19.93 15.50 -26.92
N ALA A 62 20.30 14.85 -25.81
CA ALA A 62 19.38 14.63 -24.70
C ALA A 62 18.14 13.74 -24.95
N LEU A 63 18.28 12.68 -25.76
CA LEU A 63 17.41 11.50 -25.65
C LEU A 63 18.05 10.38 -24.82
N LEU A 64 18.89 10.73 -23.85
CA LEU A 64 19.00 9.88 -22.66
C LEU A 64 17.65 10.01 -21.97
N GLY A 65 16.73 9.13 -22.38
CA GLY A 65 15.40 9.03 -21.84
C GLY A 65 15.49 9.17 -20.34
N GLY A 66 14.80 10.17 -19.80
CA GLY A 66 14.50 10.16 -18.39
C GLY A 66 13.95 8.77 -18.09
N THR A 67 14.50 8.11 -17.08
CA THR A 67 13.92 6.88 -16.55
C THR A 67 12.49 7.24 -16.18
N SER A 68 11.55 7.02 -17.09
CA SER A 68 10.13 7.11 -16.80
C SER A 68 9.95 6.17 -15.64
N GLY A 69 9.44 6.67 -14.51
CA GLY A 69 9.19 5.89 -13.29
C GLY A 69 8.09 4.85 -13.54
N GLY A 70 8.40 3.88 -14.39
CA GLY A 70 7.57 2.78 -14.83
C GLY A 70 8.23 1.46 -14.47
N ILE A 71 7.44 0.40 -14.56
CA ILE A 71 7.92 -0.96 -14.28
C ILE A 71 8.57 -1.50 -15.56
N ASP A 72 9.82 -1.95 -15.44
CA ASP A 72 10.45 -2.76 -16.48
C ASP A 72 9.74 -4.13 -16.53
N ARG A 73 8.98 -4.34 -17.61
CA ARG A 73 8.12 -5.51 -17.77
C ARG A 73 8.93 -6.78 -17.98
N ASP A 74 9.97 -6.70 -18.79
CA ASP A 74 10.81 -7.85 -19.13
C ASP A 74 11.58 -8.31 -17.89
N ALA A 75 12.08 -7.36 -17.09
CA ALA A 75 12.70 -7.67 -15.80
C ALA A 75 11.70 -8.29 -14.81
N ALA A 76 10.45 -7.80 -14.76
CA ALA A 76 9.42 -8.35 -13.90
C ALA A 76 9.03 -9.79 -14.30
N ASP A 77 8.84 -10.04 -15.59
CA ASP A 77 8.54 -11.38 -16.10
C ASP A 77 9.72 -12.34 -15.88
N ALA A 78 10.95 -11.90 -16.12
CA ALA A 78 12.14 -12.70 -15.84
C ALA A 78 12.25 -13.14 -14.37
N ILE A 79 11.81 -12.31 -13.42
CA ILE A 79 11.76 -12.69 -12.00
C ILE A 79 10.66 -13.72 -11.74
N LEU A 80 9.47 -13.51 -12.29
CA LEU A 80 8.32 -14.39 -12.06
C LEU A 80 8.46 -15.76 -12.75
N ASP A 81 9.24 -15.82 -13.84
CA ASP A 81 9.53 -17.03 -14.60
C ASP A 81 10.81 -17.72 -14.16
N ALA A 82 11.54 -17.19 -13.17
CA ALA A 82 12.74 -17.81 -12.65
C ALA A 82 12.39 -19.02 -11.76
N PRO A 83 13.08 -20.18 -11.89
CA PRO A 83 12.90 -21.29 -10.97
C PRO A 83 13.22 -20.92 -9.52
N PRO A 84 12.43 -21.39 -8.53
CA PRO A 84 11.28 -22.31 -8.65
C PRO A 84 9.92 -21.61 -8.80
N LEU A 85 9.89 -20.30 -9.06
CA LEU A 85 8.65 -19.52 -9.19
C LEU A 85 7.91 -19.81 -10.50
N ASP A 86 8.59 -20.36 -11.49
CA ASP A 86 8.05 -20.84 -12.77
C ASP A 86 6.91 -21.87 -12.63
N GLN A 87 6.78 -22.51 -11.46
CA GLN A 87 5.71 -23.45 -11.13
C GLN A 87 4.49 -22.78 -10.47
N VAL A 88 4.56 -21.49 -10.16
CA VAL A 88 3.52 -20.76 -9.44
C VAL A 88 2.67 -19.94 -10.42
N HIS A 89 1.35 -19.99 -10.24
CA HIS A 89 0.45 -19.12 -10.96
C HIS A 89 0.40 -17.73 -10.31
N PHE A 90 1.02 -16.75 -10.95
CA PHE A 90 0.95 -15.35 -10.53
C PHE A 90 -0.18 -14.59 -11.23
N GLY A 91 -0.90 -13.80 -10.43
CA GLY A 91 -1.74 -12.69 -10.89
C GLY A 91 -1.15 -11.38 -10.37
N VAL A 92 -0.76 -10.48 -11.26
CA VAL A 92 -0.15 -9.18 -10.92
C VAL A 92 -0.84 -8.08 -11.70
N LEU A 93 -1.24 -7.02 -11.00
CA LEU A 93 -1.73 -5.80 -11.60
C LEU A 93 -1.12 -4.61 -10.85
N ALA A 94 -0.33 -3.80 -11.55
CA ALA A 94 0.24 -2.57 -11.03
C ALA A 94 -0.32 -1.39 -11.80
N VAL A 95 -0.87 -0.42 -11.06
CA VAL A 95 -1.55 0.75 -11.61
C VAL A 95 -0.99 2.03 -11.01
N GLU A 96 -0.88 3.08 -11.81
CA GLU A 96 -0.61 4.43 -11.33
C GLU A 96 -1.88 4.97 -10.66
N LEU A 97 -1.81 5.29 -9.36
CA LEU A 97 -2.98 5.68 -8.57
C LEU A 97 -3.67 6.98 -9.03
N ARG A 98 -2.91 7.91 -9.65
CA ARG A 98 -3.45 9.21 -10.08
C ARG A 98 -4.23 9.13 -11.38
N THR A 99 -3.75 8.33 -12.33
CA THR A 99 -4.26 8.28 -13.71
C THR A 99 -5.06 7.00 -13.97
N GLY A 100 -4.88 5.96 -13.14
CA GLY A 100 -5.38 4.60 -13.40
C GLY A 100 -4.58 3.86 -14.47
N HIS A 101 -3.49 4.43 -14.99
CA HIS A 101 -2.70 3.82 -16.06
C HIS A 101 -2.06 2.52 -15.58
N ILE A 102 -2.22 1.44 -16.35
CA ILE A 102 -1.66 0.13 -16.04
C ILE A 102 -0.16 0.14 -16.35
N LEU A 103 0.66 0.02 -15.31
CA LEU A 103 2.11 -0.03 -15.42
C LEU A 103 2.60 -1.44 -15.78
N TYR A 104 1.97 -2.47 -15.21
CA TYR A 104 2.25 -3.87 -15.48
C TYR A 104 1.01 -4.72 -15.20
N SER A 105 0.77 -5.76 -16.00
CA SER A 105 -0.38 -6.66 -15.85
C SER A 105 -0.03 -8.05 -16.35
N ARG A 106 -0.20 -9.05 -15.50
CA ARG A 106 -0.03 -10.47 -15.80
C ARG A 106 -1.17 -11.25 -15.16
N ASN A 107 -1.96 -11.95 -15.96
CA ASN A 107 -3.12 -12.74 -15.50
C ASN A 107 -4.13 -11.98 -14.61
N ALA A 108 -4.22 -10.66 -14.72
CA ALA A 108 -4.96 -9.81 -13.80
C ALA A 108 -6.48 -10.11 -13.71
N HIS A 109 -7.06 -10.72 -14.74
CA HIS A 109 -8.48 -11.08 -14.79
C HIS A 109 -8.77 -12.54 -14.39
N GLN A 110 -7.74 -13.31 -14.04
CA GLN A 110 -7.92 -14.68 -13.56
C GLN A 110 -8.35 -14.70 -12.09
N LYS A 111 -9.00 -15.78 -11.69
CA LYS A 111 -9.46 -15.98 -10.31
C LYS A 111 -8.37 -16.68 -9.50
N PHE A 112 -8.13 -16.18 -8.30
CA PHE A 112 -7.18 -16.75 -7.34
C PHE A 112 -7.85 -16.91 -5.98
N VAL A 113 -7.28 -17.76 -5.12
CA VAL A 113 -7.63 -17.80 -3.70
C VAL A 113 -6.89 -16.64 -3.02
N PRO A 114 -7.59 -15.58 -2.55
CA PRO A 114 -6.93 -14.36 -2.09
C PRO A 114 -6.30 -14.50 -0.69
N ALA A 115 -6.55 -15.62 0.01
CA ALA A 115 -6.15 -15.82 1.40
C ALA A 115 -6.49 -14.59 2.27
N SER A 116 -5.56 -14.09 3.07
CA SER A 116 -5.80 -12.91 3.91
C SER A 116 -6.04 -11.60 3.13
N ASN A 117 -5.77 -11.53 1.82
CA ASN A 117 -6.12 -10.35 1.01
C ASN A 117 -7.64 -10.15 0.92
N GLN A 118 -8.45 -11.20 1.19
CA GLN A 118 -9.90 -11.09 1.37
C GLN A 118 -10.28 -10.02 2.41
N LYS A 119 -9.43 -9.79 3.42
CA LYS A 119 -9.65 -8.79 4.47
C LYS A 119 -9.73 -7.37 3.93
N ILE A 120 -9.15 -7.08 2.76
CA ILE A 120 -9.27 -5.75 2.13
C ILE A 120 -10.74 -5.45 1.83
N LEU A 121 -11.44 -6.41 1.19
CA LEU A 121 -12.85 -6.24 0.83
C LEU A 121 -13.73 -6.13 2.07
N VAL A 122 -13.55 -7.03 3.05
CA VAL A 122 -14.36 -7.05 4.28
C VAL A 122 -14.12 -5.78 5.10
N THR A 123 -12.88 -5.35 5.25
CA THR A 123 -12.53 -4.12 5.99
C THR A 123 -13.07 -2.88 5.30
N ALA A 124 -12.92 -2.76 3.98
CA ALA A 124 -13.48 -1.64 3.23
C ALA A 124 -15.01 -1.57 3.37
N THR A 125 -15.68 -2.72 3.32
CA THR A 125 -17.13 -2.83 3.54
C THR A 125 -17.51 -2.43 4.96
N ALA A 126 -16.78 -2.92 5.97
CA ALA A 126 -17.02 -2.58 7.37
C ALA A 126 -16.85 -1.08 7.64
N ILE A 127 -15.79 -0.44 7.11
CA ILE A 127 -15.58 1.01 7.22
C ILE A 127 -16.70 1.77 6.51
N SER A 128 -17.13 1.31 5.34
CA SER A 128 -18.21 1.94 4.56
C SER A 128 -19.56 1.89 5.30
N LEU A 129 -19.90 0.75 5.91
CA LEU A 129 -21.20 0.53 6.55
C LEU A 129 -21.25 1.06 8.00
N LEU A 130 -20.20 0.82 8.79
CA LEU A 130 -20.17 1.15 10.22
C LEU A 130 -19.56 2.54 10.47
N GLY A 131 -18.74 3.03 9.55
CA GLY A 131 -17.91 4.20 9.72
C GLY A 131 -16.57 3.89 10.41
N PRO A 132 -15.52 4.71 10.17
CA PRO A 132 -14.18 4.49 10.73
C PRO A 132 -14.13 4.62 12.27
N ASN A 133 -15.13 5.27 12.85
CA ASN A 133 -15.22 5.53 14.29
C ASN A 133 -16.17 4.58 15.03
N TYR A 134 -16.69 3.55 14.37
CA TYR A 134 -17.55 2.57 15.03
C TYR A 134 -16.84 1.89 16.21
N ARG A 135 -17.59 1.62 17.28
CA ARG A 135 -17.11 0.92 18.47
C ARG A 135 -18.17 -0.08 18.89
N TYR A 136 -17.76 -1.32 19.12
CA TYR A 136 -18.60 -2.31 19.78
C TYR A 136 -18.82 -1.92 21.24
N GLY A 137 -20.04 -2.11 21.73
CA GLY A 137 -20.39 -1.95 23.14
C GLY A 137 -20.43 -3.32 23.82
N THR A 138 -19.90 -3.40 25.04
CA THR A 138 -20.08 -4.56 25.91
C THR A 138 -20.76 -4.06 27.17
N GLU A 139 -21.94 -4.60 27.45
CA GLU A 139 -22.73 -4.20 28.61
C GLU A 139 -22.67 -5.28 29.68
N VAL A 140 -22.74 -4.86 30.94
CA VAL A 140 -22.79 -5.76 32.10
C VAL A 140 -24.08 -5.47 32.86
N TRP A 141 -24.90 -6.50 32.99
CA TRP A 141 -26.24 -6.45 33.53
C TRP A 141 -26.31 -7.31 34.80
N ALA A 142 -27.15 -6.91 35.75
CA ALA A 142 -27.49 -7.72 36.93
C ALA A 142 -28.95 -8.13 36.83
N THR A 143 -29.27 -9.41 37.06
CA THR A 143 -30.66 -9.90 37.02
C THR A 143 -31.42 -9.66 38.33
N GLY A 144 -30.69 -9.33 39.41
CA GLY A 144 -31.26 -9.04 40.72
C GLY A 144 -30.59 -7.86 41.42
N SER A 145 -30.79 -7.74 42.73
CA SER A 145 -30.44 -6.54 43.48
C SER A 145 -28.96 -6.51 43.85
N VAL A 146 -28.32 -5.36 43.67
CA VAL A 146 -26.94 -5.12 44.16
C VAL A 146 -27.02 -4.46 45.54
N MET A 147 -26.58 -5.17 46.57
CA MET A 147 -26.54 -4.73 47.96
C MET A 147 -25.09 -4.59 48.41
N GLY A 148 -24.52 -3.40 48.22
CA GLY A 148 -23.11 -3.15 48.53
C GLY A 148 -22.19 -4.01 47.66
N SER A 149 -21.52 -4.99 48.27
CA SER A 149 -20.63 -5.94 47.60
C SER A 149 -21.29 -7.27 47.22
N LEU A 150 -22.57 -7.47 47.53
CA LEU A 150 -23.32 -8.69 47.21
C LEU A 150 -24.29 -8.42 46.06
N LEU A 151 -24.23 -9.25 45.02
CA LEU A 151 -25.29 -9.35 44.02
C LEU A 151 -26.17 -10.55 44.38
N ASP A 152 -27.46 -10.30 44.62
CA ASP A 152 -28.47 -11.34 44.78
C ASP A 152 -29.13 -11.61 43.42
N GLY A 153 -28.46 -12.42 42.60
CA GLY A 153 -28.83 -12.72 41.24
C GLY A 153 -27.61 -13.04 40.36
N ASP A 154 -27.83 -13.09 39.05
CA ASP A 154 -26.80 -13.38 38.06
C ASP A 154 -26.20 -12.08 37.50
N LEU A 155 -24.91 -12.14 37.19
CA LEU A 155 -24.22 -11.14 36.38
C LEU A 155 -24.20 -11.61 34.92
N VAL A 156 -24.74 -10.80 34.02
CA VAL A 156 -24.86 -11.12 32.60
C VAL A 156 -23.98 -10.17 31.79
N ILE A 157 -23.18 -10.75 30.88
CA ILE A 157 -22.36 -9.97 29.94
C ILE A 157 -23.03 -10.03 28.58
N LEU A 158 -23.43 -8.87 28.06
CA LEU A 158 -24.00 -8.74 26.73
C LEU A 158 -22.95 -8.17 25.77
N ALA A 159 -22.36 -9.04 24.95
CA ALA A 159 -21.41 -8.67 23.91
C ALA A 159 -22.15 -8.38 22.58
N SER A 160 -21.77 -7.29 21.91
CA SER A 160 -22.37 -6.87 20.62
C SER A 160 -21.53 -7.18 19.38
N GLY A 161 -20.33 -7.77 19.55
CA GLY A 161 -19.44 -8.17 18.47
C GLY A 161 -18.18 -8.88 18.95
#